data_AF-A0A2I1FUA3-F1
#
_entry.id   AF-A0A2I1FUA3-F1
#
_cell.length_a   1.000
_cell.length_b   1.000
_cell.length_c   1.000
_cell.angle_alpha   90.00
_cell.angle_beta   90.00
_cell.angle_gamma   90.00
#
_symmetry.space_group_name_H-M   'P 1'
#
loop_
_entity.id
_entity.type
_entity.pdbx_description
1 polymer ?
#
loop_
_entity_poly.entity_id
_entity_poly.type
_entity_poly.pdbx_seq_one_letter_code
_entity_poly.pdbx_strand_id
1 'polypeptide(L)'
;PVNFDFVTDPDWNQNGKELAKNALEYRRLLNSGTLDPSQGTHILIINGKFVRYGSEEESKETRNKYPGCYYVPIKERSIKLRRFSTTEDDKEWQETLRISSK
;
A
#
# COMPACT_ATOMS: atom_id res chain seq x y z
N PRO A 1 17.40 -11.90 2.84
CA PRO A 1 16.15 -11.70 2.08
C PRO A 1 14.96 -11.62 3.03
N VAL A 2 14.40 -10.42 3.25
CA VAL A 2 13.18 -10.30 4.06
C VAL A 2 12.00 -10.49 3.09
N ASN A 3 11.47 -11.71 3.07
CA ASN A 3 10.24 -12.01 2.36
C ASN A 3 9.08 -11.50 3.23
N PHE A 4 8.34 -10.51 2.76
CA PHE A 4 7.11 -10.07 3.41
C PHE A 4 5.95 -10.68 2.64
N ASP A 5 5.54 -11.86 3.06
CA ASP A 5 4.26 -12.45 2.69
C ASP A 5 3.18 -11.65 3.44
N PHE A 6 2.52 -10.72 2.75
CA PHE A 6 1.36 -10.01 3.32
C PHE A 6 0.27 -11.05 3.59
N VAL A 7 -0.14 -11.16 4.84
CA VAL A 7 -1.22 -12.05 5.27
C VAL A 7 -2.53 -11.47 4.74
N THR A 8 -3.26 -12.23 3.92
CA THR A 8 -4.65 -11.91 3.57
C THR A 8 -5.57 -12.76 4.43
N ASP A 9 -6.45 -12.13 5.19
CA ASP A 9 -7.44 -12.83 6.01
C ASP A 9 -8.74 -13.06 5.21
N PRO A 10 -9.37 -14.25 5.27
CA PRO A 10 -10.67 -14.50 4.66
C PRO A 10 -11.80 -13.59 5.16
N ASP A 11 -11.74 -13.14 6.41
CA ASP A 11 -12.74 -12.28 7.05
C ASP A 11 -12.52 -10.80 6.74
N TRP A 12 -11.45 -10.46 6.01
CA TRP A 12 -11.29 -9.09 5.51
C TRP A 12 -12.42 -8.72 4.56
N ASN A 13 -13.02 -7.57 4.82
CA ASN A 13 -13.92 -6.95 3.85
C ASN A 13 -13.21 -6.76 2.50
N GLN A 14 -13.99 -6.55 1.44
CA GLN A 14 -13.49 -6.46 0.07
C GLN A 14 -12.35 -5.44 -0.10
N ASN A 15 -12.38 -4.36 0.70
CA ASN A 15 -11.33 -3.35 0.74
C ASN A 15 -10.02 -3.89 1.34
N GLY A 16 -10.05 -4.70 2.41
CA GLY A 16 -8.85 -5.29 3.01
C GLY A 16 -8.07 -6.17 2.04
N LYS A 17 -8.77 -7.04 1.30
CA LYS A 17 -8.16 -7.88 0.26
C LYS A 17 -7.54 -7.05 -0.86
N GLU A 18 -8.21 -5.98 -1.28
CA GLU A 18 -7.69 -5.05 -2.27
C GLU A 18 -6.47 -4.27 -1.77
N LEU A 19 -6.51 -3.76 -0.53
CA LEU A 19 -5.41 -3.04 0.10
C LEU A 19 -4.13 -3.90 0.16
N ALA A 20 -4.23 -5.19 0.46
CA ALA A 20 -3.07 -6.09 0.45
C ALA A 20 -2.47 -6.30 -0.95
N LYS A 21 -3.32 -6.53 -1.97
CA LYS A 21 -2.84 -6.64 -3.35
C LYS A 21 -2.16 -5.36 -3.81
N ASN A 22 -2.76 -4.22 -3.48
CA ASN A 22 -2.23 -2.90 -3.82
C ASN A 22 -0.88 -2.62 -3.13
N ALA A 23 -0.73 -3.03 -1.86
CA ALA A 23 0.52 -2.93 -1.12
C ALA A 23 1.63 -3.80 -1.72
N LEU A 24 1.31 -5.03 -2.13
CA LEU A 24 2.26 -5.93 -2.80
C LEU A 24 2.80 -5.30 -4.08
N GLU A 25 1.89 -4.82 -4.93
CA GLU A 25 2.27 -4.23 -6.21
C GLU A 25 3.10 -2.97 -6.01
N TYR A 26 2.75 -2.13 -5.04
CA TYR A 26 3.56 -0.96 -4.69
C TYR A 26 5.00 -1.34 -4.32
N ARG A 27 5.19 -2.37 -3.50
CA ARG A 27 6.54 -2.86 -3.14
C ARG A 27 7.28 -3.39 -4.36
N ARG A 28 6.62 -4.13 -5.25
CA ARG A 28 7.22 -4.63 -6.49
C ARG A 28 7.71 -3.49 -7.38
N LEU A 29 6.89 -2.45 -7.56
CA LEU A 29 7.23 -1.26 -8.37
C LEU A 29 8.37 -0.44 -7.78
N LEU A 30 8.42 -0.30 -6.45
CA LEU A 30 9.57 0.34 -5.80
C LEU A 30 10.85 -0.46 -5.99
N ASN A 31 10.79 -1.78 -5.79
CA ASN A 31 11.95 -2.66 -5.91
C ASN A 31 12.44 -2.83 -7.35
N SER A 32 11.56 -2.67 -8.35
CA SER A 32 11.95 -2.75 -9.76
C SER A 32 12.74 -1.52 -10.22
N GLY A 33 12.63 -0.38 -9.51
CA GLY A 33 13.25 0.88 -9.91
C GLY A 33 12.71 1.44 -11.24
N THR A 34 11.56 0.96 -11.71
CA THR A 34 10.98 1.32 -13.03
C THR A 34 10.04 2.53 -12.97
N LEU A 35 9.77 3.06 -11.79
CA LEU A 35 8.94 4.25 -11.63
C LEU A 35 9.69 5.49 -12.11
N ASP A 36 9.03 6.29 -12.93
CA ASP A 36 9.61 7.49 -13.54
C ASP A 36 9.13 8.77 -12.81
N PRO A 37 10.02 9.46 -12.07
CA PRO A 37 9.68 10.69 -11.38
C PRO A 37 9.26 11.86 -12.27
N SER A 38 9.57 11.81 -13.57
CA SER A 38 9.14 12.85 -14.52
C SER A 38 7.65 12.77 -14.85
N GLN A 39 7.02 11.59 -14.64
CA GLN A 39 5.60 11.36 -14.96
C GLN A 39 4.67 11.76 -13.80
N GLY A 40 5.18 11.86 -12.57
CA GLY A 40 4.41 12.27 -11.41
C GLY A 40 5.08 11.93 -10.08
N THR A 41 4.56 12.51 -9.00
CA THR A 41 5.07 12.30 -7.64
C THR A 41 4.36 11.16 -6.90
N HIS A 42 3.21 10.73 -7.43
CA HIS A 42 2.36 9.68 -6.87
C HIS A 42 1.93 8.70 -7.95
N ILE A 43 1.53 7.51 -7.51
CA ILE A 43 0.94 6.48 -8.37
C ILE A 43 -0.36 5.98 -7.78
N LEU A 44 -1.25 5.59 -8.68
CA LEU A 44 -2.49 4.91 -8.38
C LEU A 44 -2.37 3.43 -8.67
N ILE A 45 -2.68 2.60 -7.68
CA ILE A 45 -2.77 1.15 -7.79
C ILE A 45 -4.17 0.72 -7.35
N ILE A 46 -4.83 -0.04 -8.20
CA ILE A 46 -6.18 -0.57 -7.99
C ILE A 46 -6.16 -2.07 -8.25
N ASN A 47 -6.73 -2.85 -7.33
CA ASN A 47 -6.77 -4.31 -7.39
C ASN A 47 -5.43 -4.98 -7.80
N GLY A 48 -4.32 -4.50 -7.26
CA GLY A 48 -2.97 -5.03 -7.49
C GLY A 48 -2.35 -4.68 -8.83
N LYS A 49 -2.82 -3.63 -9.51
CA LYS A 49 -2.26 -3.17 -10.79
C LYS A 49 -1.94 -1.69 -10.76
N PHE A 50 -0.77 -1.33 -11.28
CA PHE A 50 -0.46 0.06 -11.62
C PHE A 50 -1.49 0.59 -12.63
N VAL A 51 -2.05 1.76 -12.35
CA VAL A 51 -3.04 2.42 -13.21
C VAL A 51 -2.45 3.64 -13.89
N ARG A 52 -1.89 4.58 -13.11
CA ARG A 52 -1.34 5.85 -13.62
C ARG A 52 -0.44 6.54 -12.61
N TYR A 53 0.32 7.50 -13.11
CA TYR A 53 0.94 8.55 -12.30
C TYR A 53 -0.07 9.64 -11.94
N GLY A 54 0.27 10.43 -10.93
CA GLY A 54 -0.45 11.62 -10.50
C GLY A 54 0.39 12.49 -9.57
N SER A 55 -0.25 13.49 -8.97
CA SER A 55 0.39 14.46 -8.07
C SER A 55 -0.13 14.35 -6.63
N GLU A 56 0.50 15.04 -5.69
CA GLU A 56 0.09 15.00 -4.27
C GLU A 56 -1.29 15.64 -4.05
N GLU A 57 -1.63 16.63 -4.87
CA GLU A 57 -2.87 17.40 -4.80
C GLU A 57 -4.10 16.51 -5.08
N GLU A 58 -3.99 15.55 -5.98
CA GLU A 58 -5.07 14.61 -6.35
C GLU A 58 -5.37 13.55 -5.26
N SER A 59 -4.58 13.51 -4.19
CA SER A 59 -4.55 12.42 -3.21
C SER A 59 -5.83 12.27 -2.39
N LYS A 60 -6.49 13.39 -2.06
CA LYS A 60 -7.77 13.37 -1.32
C LYS A 60 -8.93 12.94 -2.24
N GLU A 61 -9.00 13.51 -3.42
CA GLU A 61 -10.06 13.22 -4.39
C GLU A 61 -10.03 11.76 -4.84
N THR A 62 -8.83 11.23 -5.13
CA THR A 62 -8.65 9.85 -5.59
C THR A 62 -9.07 8.84 -4.53
N ARG A 63 -8.73 9.08 -3.25
CA ARG A 63 -9.13 8.19 -2.15
C ARG A 63 -10.63 8.16 -1.89
N ASN A 64 -11.32 9.30 -2.10
CA ASN A 64 -12.76 9.35 -1.98
C ASN A 64 -13.46 8.66 -3.15
N LYS A 65 -12.90 8.75 -4.37
CA LYS A 65 -13.47 8.15 -5.58
C LYS A 65 -13.29 6.64 -5.64
N TYR A 66 -12.19 6.11 -5.12
CA TYR A 66 -11.83 4.69 -5.16
C TYR A 66 -11.52 4.16 -3.75
N PRO A 67 -12.55 3.75 -2.98
CA PRO A 67 -12.32 3.13 -1.68
C PRO A 67 -11.47 1.86 -1.84
N GLY A 68 -10.43 1.71 -1.02
CA GLY A 68 -9.49 0.58 -1.09
C GLY A 68 -8.30 0.76 -2.04
N CYS A 69 -8.26 1.84 -2.84
CA CYS A 69 -7.11 2.10 -3.71
C CYS A 69 -5.84 2.44 -2.92
N TYR A 70 -4.67 2.20 -3.52
CA TYR A 70 -3.41 2.78 -3.07
C TYR A 70 -3.08 3.97 -3.96
N TYR A 71 -3.18 5.16 -3.38
CA TYR A 71 -2.62 6.38 -3.95
C TYR A 71 -1.44 6.83 -3.10
N VAL A 72 -0.23 6.55 -3.58
CA VAL A 72 1.01 6.57 -2.77
C VAL A 72 2.15 7.22 -3.54
N PRO A 73 3.12 7.85 -2.84
CA PRO A 73 4.22 8.53 -3.50
C PRO A 73 5.19 7.55 -4.18
N ILE A 74 5.86 7.97 -5.24
CA ILE A 74 6.91 7.19 -5.94
C ILE A 74 8.27 7.13 -5.21
N LYS A 75 8.29 7.53 -3.95
CA LYS A 75 9.46 7.44 -3.08
C LYS A 75 9.14 6.52 -1.93
N GLU A 76 10.18 5.95 -1.37
CA GLU A 76 10.02 4.99 -0.31
C GLU A 76 9.44 5.64 0.96
N ARG A 77 8.42 4.98 1.51
CA ARG A 77 7.70 5.42 2.70
C ARG A 77 7.73 4.29 3.72
N SER A 78 7.90 4.66 4.99
CA SER A 78 7.56 3.79 6.11
C SER A 78 6.03 3.60 6.13
N ILE A 79 5.52 2.47 5.63
CA ILE A 79 4.09 2.16 5.70
C ILE A 79 3.81 1.54 7.07
N LYS A 80 3.17 2.30 7.98
CA LYS A 80 2.55 1.70 9.17
C LYS A 80 1.40 0.79 8.71
N LEU A 81 1.63 -0.52 8.70
CA LEU A 81 0.55 -1.50 8.54
C LEU A 81 0.04 -1.83 9.95
N ARG A 82 -1.26 -1.60 10.19
CA ARG A 82 -1.92 -2.09 11.40
C ARG A 82 -2.18 -3.58 11.23
N ARG A 83 -1.61 -4.40 12.11
CA ARG A 83 -1.91 -5.83 12.20
C ARG A 83 -2.99 -6.00 13.28
N PHE A 84 -4.10 -6.63 12.93
CA PHE A 84 -5.09 -7.06 13.90
C PHE A 84 -4.83 -8.54 14.18
N SER A 85 -4.54 -8.91 15.43
CA SER A 85 -4.53 -10.31 15.87
C SER A 85 -5.85 -10.61 16.56
N THR A 86 -6.59 -11.59 16.05
CA THR A 86 -7.77 -12.17 16.71
C THR A 86 -7.32 -13.14 17.81
N THR A 87 -6.82 -12.57 18.90
CA THR A 87 -6.75 -13.25 20.20
C THR A 87 -7.45 -12.33 21.19
N GLU A 88 -8.39 -12.87 21.97
CA GLU A 88 -9.39 -12.23 22.86
C GLU A 88 -8.91 -11.10 23.82
N ASP A 89 -7.63 -10.73 23.79
CA ASP A 89 -7.09 -9.60 24.54
C ASP A 89 -6.88 -8.38 23.62
N ASP A 90 -7.76 -7.39 23.75
CA ASP A 90 -7.77 -6.07 23.10
C ASP A 90 -6.53 -5.21 23.42
N LYS A 91 -5.33 -5.67 23.09
CA LYS A 91 -4.10 -4.86 23.09
C LYS A 91 -3.72 -4.54 21.66
N GLU A 92 -4.23 -3.42 21.16
CA GLU A 92 -3.88 -2.82 19.88
C GLU A 92 -2.37 -2.46 19.85
N TRP A 93 -1.52 -3.36 19.36
CA TRP A 93 -0.10 -3.07 19.15
C TRP A 93 0.11 -2.46 17.75
N GLN A 94 0.48 -1.17 17.70
CA GLN A 94 0.83 -0.47 16.45
C GLN A 94 2.26 -0.81 16.02
N GLU A 95 2.46 -1.79 15.15
CA GLU A 95 3.77 -2.00 14.54
C GLU A 95 4.01 -1.04 13.36
N THR A 96 5.12 -0.29 13.41
CA THR A 96 5.53 0.59 12.31
C THR A 96 6.50 -0.16 11.40
N LEU A 97 6.01 -0.66 10.27
CA LEU A 97 6.89 -1.26 9.27
C LEU A 97 7.59 -0.17 8.45
N ARG A 98 8.93 -0.13 8.58
CA ARG A 98 9.79 0.69 7.73
C ARG A 98 10.11 -0.11 6.48
N ILE A 99 9.47 0.26 5.38
CA ILE A 99 9.87 -0.25 4.06
C ILE A 99 11.08 0.58 3.65
N SER A 100 12.25 -0.05 3.58
CA SER A 100 13.49 0.53 3.03
C SER A 100 14.02 -0.31 1.85
N SER A 101 14.63 0.37 0.89
CA SER A 101 15.20 -0.09 -0.36
C SER A 101 16.68 0.20 -0.23
N LYS A 102 17.49 -0.82 -0.50
CA LYS A 102 18.93 -0.65 -0.55
C LYS A 102 19.36 -0.03 -1.86
#